data_AF-A0AAE1W484-F1
#
_entry.id   AF-A0AAE1W484-F1
#
_cell.length_a   1.000
_cell.length_b   1.000
_cell.length_c   1.000
_cell.angle_alpha   90.00
_cell.angle_beta   90.00
_cell.angle_gamma   90.00
#
_symmetry.space_group_name_H-M   'P 1'
#
loop_
_entity.id
_entity.type
_entity.pdbx_description
1 polymer ?
#
loop_
_entity_poly.entity_id
_entity_poly.type
_entity_poly.pdbx_seq_one_letter_code
_entity_poly.pdbx_strand_id
1 'polypeptide(L)'
;MGSIRNVQESDNGSFLGTIRPLDPEEFKRQGRLVIDFLADYYNNVEKYPVRSQVEPGYLKKRMPESAPYDPEPIEEILRDVQKDIVPGITHWQSPSYFAYFPASGSIAGFLGEILGTGFNVVGFNWMSSPAATELESFFMDWLGEIFPRAFRTGFAGHHL
;
A
#
# COMPACT_ATOMS: atom_id res chain seq x y z
N MET A 1 -19.70 -50.08 17.06
CA MET A 1 -21.17 -50.09 17.28
C MET A 1 -21.46 -49.27 18.52
N GLY A 2 -22.04 -48.08 18.36
CA GLY A 2 -22.29 -47.16 19.48
C GLY A 2 -23.02 -45.90 19.01
N SER A 3 -24.33 -46.06 18.74
CA SER A 3 -25.44 -45.09 18.77
C SER A 3 -25.13 -43.59 18.49
N ILE A 4 -25.52 -43.14 17.29
CA ILE A 4 -25.77 -41.74 16.98
C ILE A 4 -27.05 -41.32 17.72
N ARG A 5 -26.92 -40.44 18.72
CA ARG A 5 -28.05 -39.70 19.28
C ARG A 5 -28.24 -38.44 18.46
N ASN A 6 -29.40 -38.31 17.84
CA ASN A 6 -29.96 -37.05 17.34
C ASN A 6 -29.97 -36.04 18.48
N VAL A 7 -29.12 -35.02 18.38
CA VAL A 7 -29.31 -33.75 19.06
C VAL A 7 -29.78 -32.79 17.98
N GLN A 8 -31.07 -32.45 18.03
CA GLN A 8 -31.59 -31.23 17.40
C GLN A 8 -30.93 -30.06 18.11
N GLU A 9 -29.92 -29.45 17.49
CA GLU A 9 -29.45 -28.12 17.85
C GLU A 9 -30.19 -27.10 16.97
N SER A 10 -31.29 -26.61 17.52
CA SER A 10 -31.92 -25.36 17.11
C SER A 10 -31.12 -24.19 17.68
N ASP A 11 -30.83 -23.23 16.81
CA ASP A 11 -30.60 -21.81 17.09
C ASP A 11 -29.41 -21.43 17.98
N ASN A 12 -28.31 -21.04 17.32
CA ASN A 12 -27.79 -19.67 17.37
C ASN A 12 -26.51 -19.62 16.54
N GLY A 13 -26.67 -19.37 15.23
CA GLY A 13 -25.56 -19.00 14.36
C GLY A 13 -24.96 -17.69 14.86
N SER A 14 -23.87 -17.79 15.62
CA SER A 14 -23.12 -16.65 16.13
C SER A 14 -22.56 -15.86 14.96
N PHE A 15 -23.21 -14.71 14.72
CA PHE A 15 -22.73 -13.38 14.33
C PHE A 15 -21.21 -13.10 14.24
N LEU A 16 -20.39 -13.99 13.69
CA LEU A 16 -19.14 -13.60 13.05
C LEU A 16 -19.54 -12.89 11.76
N GLY A 17 -19.78 -11.59 11.85
CA GLY A 17 -20.05 -10.74 10.69
C GLY A 17 -18.97 -11.01 9.65
N THR A 18 -19.35 -11.60 8.53
CA THR A 18 -18.45 -11.96 7.45
C THR A 18 -17.63 -10.75 7.04
N ILE A 19 -16.35 -10.69 7.41
CA ILE A 19 -15.42 -9.71 6.88
C ILE A 19 -15.43 -9.90 5.36
N ARG A 20 -15.87 -8.87 4.64
CA ARG A 20 -15.79 -8.82 3.18
C ARG A 20 -14.48 -8.11 2.83
N PRO A 21 -13.43 -8.82 2.39
CA PRO A 21 -12.10 -8.21 2.23
C PRO A 21 -12.05 -7.06 1.21
N LEU A 22 -12.97 -7.05 0.25
CA LEU A 22 -13.09 -6.02 -0.79
C LEU A 22 -14.49 -5.38 -0.77
N ASP A 23 -14.98 -5.05 0.43
CA ASP A 23 -16.19 -4.25 0.58
C ASP A 23 -15.96 -2.80 0.08
N PRO A 24 -16.72 -2.30 -0.91
CA PRO A 24 -16.47 -0.97 -1.46
C PRO A 24 -16.68 0.19 -0.47
N GLU A 25 -17.64 0.06 0.44
CA GLU A 25 -17.92 1.12 1.42
C GLU A 25 -16.83 1.14 2.50
N GLU A 26 -16.40 -0.03 2.97
CA GLU A 26 -15.28 -0.12 3.91
C GLU A 26 -13.96 0.30 3.24
N PHE A 27 -13.72 -0.07 1.98
CA PHE A 27 -12.57 0.40 1.20
C PHE A 27 -12.54 1.92 1.14
N LYS A 28 -13.68 2.56 0.83
CA LYS A 28 -13.79 4.02 0.78
C LYS A 28 -13.61 4.66 2.16
N ARG A 29 -14.16 4.05 3.21
CA ARG A 29 -14.06 4.54 4.59
C ARG A 29 -12.61 4.49 5.10
N GLN A 30 -11.99 3.32 5.06
CA GLN A 30 -10.61 3.11 5.50
C GLN A 30 -9.62 3.88 4.60
N GLY A 31 -9.86 3.89 3.29
CA GLY A 31 -9.03 4.64 2.34
C GLY A 31 -8.97 6.13 2.68
N ARG A 32 -10.09 6.76 3.03
CA ARG A 32 -10.11 8.17 3.48
C ARG A 32 -9.28 8.37 4.74
N LEU A 33 -9.40 7.50 5.73
CA LEU A 33 -8.60 7.59 6.97
C LEU A 33 -7.10 7.53 6.69
N VAL A 34 -6.67 6.65 5.78
CA VAL A 34 -5.26 6.53 5.39
C VAL A 34 -4.80 7.79 4.63
N ILE A 35 -5.61 8.33 3.74
CA ILE A 35 -5.30 9.56 3.00
C ILE A 35 -5.19 10.75 3.95
N ASP A 36 -6.13 10.89 4.88
CA ASP A 36 -6.12 11.96 5.88
C ASP A 36 -4.86 11.86 6.77
N PHE A 37 -4.54 10.65 7.23
CA PHE A 37 -3.31 10.38 7.99
C PHE A 37 -2.04 10.79 7.22
N LEU A 38 -1.94 10.44 5.94
CA LEU A 38 -0.78 10.79 5.12
C LEU A 38 -0.71 12.29 4.83
N ALA A 39 -1.84 12.93 4.58
CA ALA A 39 -1.91 14.38 4.40
C ALA A 39 -1.41 15.12 5.66
N ASP A 40 -1.87 14.67 6.84
CA ASP A 40 -1.40 15.20 8.13
C ASP A 40 0.09 14.93 8.35
N TYR A 41 0.58 13.74 7.99
CA TYR A 41 2.01 13.41 8.04
C TYR A 41 2.85 14.38 7.20
N TYR A 42 2.49 14.63 5.93
CA TYR A 42 3.22 15.56 5.06
C TYR A 42 3.15 17.01 5.55
N ASN A 43 1.99 17.44 6.07
CA ASN A 43 1.84 18.78 6.65
C ASN A 43 2.72 18.99 7.89
N ASN A 44 3.09 17.91 8.58
CA ASN A 44 3.86 17.96 9.82
C ASN A 44 5.27 17.35 9.71
N VAL A 45 5.73 17.00 8.50
CA VAL A 45 6.98 16.24 8.31
C VAL A 45 8.21 16.95 8.88
N GLU A 46 8.22 18.28 8.87
CA GLU A 46 9.30 19.13 9.43
C GLU A 46 9.41 19.06 10.95
N LYS A 47 8.34 18.64 11.65
CA LYS A 47 8.35 18.52 13.11
C LYS A 47 9.11 17.29 13.60
N TYR A 48 9.31 16.30 12.72
CA TYR A 48 10.03 15.08 13.07
C TYR A 48 11.54 15.21 12.83
N PRO A 49 12.38 14.55 13.65
CA PRO A 49 13.82 14.46 13.36
C PRO A 49 14.06 13.80 12.00
N VAL A 50 14.68 14.52 11.07
CA VAL A 50 14.93 14.04 9.68
C VAL A 50 15.50 12.63 9.65
N ARG A 51 16.54 12.38 10.47
CA ARG A 51 17.10 11.05 10.70
C ARG A 51 16.49 10.45 11.95
N SER A 52 15.98 9.23 11.83
CA SER A 52 15.47 8.44 12.96
C SER A 52 16.49 8.36 14.09
N GLN A 53 16.00 8.45 15.33
CA GLN A 53 16.79 8.44 16.56
C GLN A 53 16.62 7.16 17.38
N VAL A 54 15.96 6.14 16.82
CA VAL A 54 15.73 4.87 17.51
C VAL A 54 16.94 3.96 17.46
N GLU A 55 17.04 3.06 18.44
CA GLU A 55 18.09 2.04 18.49
C GLU A 55 17.69 0.75 17.76
N PRO A 56 18.65 -0.03 17.23
CA PRO A 56 18.37 -1.34 16.66
C PRO A 56 17.57 -2.25 17.60
N GLY A 57 16.53 -2.89 17.07
CA GLY A 57 15.65 -3.77 17.85
C GLY A 57 14.57 -3.07 18.68
N TYR A 58 14.44 -1.73 18.62
CA TYR A 58 13.40 -1.00 19.36
C TYR A 58 11.98 -1.51 19.07
N LEU A 59 11.69 -1.86 17.81
CA LEU A 59 10.34 -2.22 17.37
C LEU A 59 9.89 -3.57 17.95
N LYS A 60 10.81 -4.53 18.07
CA LYS A 60 10.53 -5.84 18.67
C LYS A 60 10.05 -5.73 20.13
N LYS A 61 10.47 -4.67 20.83
CA LYS A 61 10.04 -4.41 22.22
C LYS A 61 8.66 -3.76 22.32
N ARG A 62 8.11 -3.26 21.20
CA ARG A 62 6.82 -2.55 21.12
C ARG A 62 5.73 -3.42 20.51
N MET A 63 6.10 -4.40 19.71
CA MET A 63 5.17 -5.31 19.03
C MET A 63 4.78 -6.51 19.90
N PRO A 64 3.57 -7.06 19.72
CA PRO A 64 3.17 -8.31 20.37
C PRO A 64 4.04 -9.49 19.91
N GLU A 65 4.19 -10.51 20.76
CA GLU A 65 5.01 -11.70 20.45
C GLU A 65 4.40 -12.59 19.36
N SER A 66 3.09 -12.53 19.17
CA SER A 66 2.34 -13.26 18.16
C SER A 66 1.34 -12.34 17.46
N ALA A 67 0.94 -12.70 16.23
CA ALA A 67 -0.13 -12.02 15.52
C ALA A 67 -1.46 -12.12 16.31
N PRO A 68 -2.30 -11.07 16.28
CA PRO A 68 -3.61 -11.11 16.90
C PRO A 68 -4.50 -12.17 16.22
N TYR A 69 -5.33 -12.84 17.01
CA TYR A 69 -6.28 -13.85 16.51
C TYR A 69 -7.56 -13.22 15.96
N ASP A 70 -7.91 -12.05 16.49
CA ASP A 70 -9.10 -11.29 16.12
C ASP A 70 -8.72 -10.04 15.32
N PRO A 71 -9.60 -9.57 14.42
CA PRO A 71 -9.35 -8.36 13.64
C PRO A 71 -9.28 -7.10 14.53
N GLU A 72 -8.37 -6.20 14.19
CA GLU A 72 -8.23 -4.90 14.85
C GLU A 72 -8.80 -3.77 13.96
N PRO A 73 -9.42 -2.73 14.55
CA PRO A 73 -9.88 -1.57 13.79
C PRO A 73 -8.71 -0.81 13.14
N ILE A 74 -8.95 -0.24 11.95
CA ILE A 74 -7.94 0.53 11.22
C ILE A 74 -7.45 1.76 12.01
N GLU A 75 -8.30 2.33 12.85
CA GLU A 75 -7.98 3.47 13.69
C GLU A 75 -6.91 3.14 14.74
N GLU A 76 -6.99 1.93 15.32
CA GLU A 76 -6.00 1.44 16.27
C GLU A 76 -4.66 1.21 15.54
N ILE A 77 -4.72 0.58 14.36
CA ILE A 77 -3.54 0.33 13.51
C ILE A 77 -2.85 1.65 13.13
N LEU A 78 -3.60 2.66 12.68
CA LEU A 78 -3.05 3.97 12.32
C LEU A 78 -2.43 4.69 13.53
N ARG A 79 -3.04 4.56 14.72
CA ARG A 79 -2.47 5.09 15.95
C ARG A 79 -1.15 4.40 16.31
N ASP A 80 -1.07 3.09 16.11
CA ASP A 80 0.16 2.33 16.35
C ASP A 80 1.24 2.67 15.31
N VAL A 81 0.86 2.92 14.05
CA VAL A 81 1.77 3.47 13.03
C VAL A 81 2.34 4.81 13.49
N GLN A 82 1.49 5.73 13.96
CA GLN A 82 1.93 7.04 14.46
C GLN A 82 2.87 6.94 15.67
N LYS A 83 2.57 6.04 16.60
CA LYS A 83 3.26 5.92 17.89
C LYS A 83 4.57 5.14 17.79
N ASP A 84 4.57 4.05 17.02
CA ASP A 84 5.61 3.04 17.04
C ASP A 84 6.40 2.96 15.73
N ILE A 85 5.80 3.32 14.59
CA ILE A 85 6.48 3.28 13.29
C ILE A 85 7.08 4.64 12.91
N VAL A 86 6.28 5.72 12.94
CA VAL A 86 6.73 7.07 12.52
C VAL A 86 8.03 7.52 13.20
N PRO A 87 8.23 7.33 14.53
CA PRO A 87 9.51 7.71 15.17
C PRO A 87 10.73 6.94 14.66
N GLY A 88 10.50 5.75 14.09
CA GLY A 88 11.53 4.89 13.52
C GLY A 88 11.86 5.17 12.06
N ILE A 89 11.04 5.94 11.35
CA ILE A 89 11.26 6.28 9.94
C ILE A 89 12.29 7.42 9.85
N THR A 90 13.19 7.34 8.87
CA THR A 90 13.98 8.50 8.43
C THR A 90 13.17 9.23 7.36
N HIS A 91 12.87 10.52 7.57
CA HIS A 91 11.94 11.27 6.74
C HIS A 91 12.61 11.82 5.47
N TRP A 92 12.70 10.98 4.45
CA TRP A 92 13.27 11.33 3.14
C TRP A 92 12.57 12.50 2.43
N GLN A 93 11.29 12.72 2.74
CA GLN A 93 10.48 13.82 2.17
C GLN A 93 10.56 15.09 3.01
N SER A 94 11.34 15.12 4.10
CA SER A 94 11.57 16.36 4.85
C SER A 94 12.32 17.35 3.97
N PRO A 95 11.95 18.64 3.95
CA PRO A 95 12.69 19.67 3.22
C PRO A 95 14.12 19.89 3.75
N SER A 96 14.43 19.32 4.92
CA SER A 96 15.77 19.33 5.52
C SER A 96 16.54 18.01 5.31
N TYR A 97 16.08 17.13 4.41
CA TYR A 97 16.79 15.90 4.05
C TYR A 97 17.83 16.16 2.96
N PHE A 98 19.12 16.09 3.31
CA PHE A 98 20.24 16.36 2.40
C PHE A 98 21.25 15.20 2.29
N ALA A 99 20.85 14.00 2.72
CA ALA A 99 21.71 12.82 2.60
C ALA A 99 21.51 12.10 1.25
N TYR A 100 22.54 11.43 0.75
CA TYR A 100 22.49 10.60 -0.48
C TYR A 100 21.93 11.33 -1.72
N PHE A 101 20.95 10.71 -2.39
CA PHE A 101 20.20 11.25 -3.53
C PHE A 101 18.70 11.34 -3.16
N PRO A 102 17.96 12.31 -3.73
CA PRO A 102 16.56 12.49 -3.40
C PRO A 102 15.72 11.31 -3.89
N ALA A 103 14.98 10.68 -2.98
CA ALA A 103 13.87 9.80 -3.32
C ALA A 103 12.66 10.68 -3.63
N SER A 104 12.52 11.12 -4.89
CA SER A 104 11.50 12.11 -5.27
C SER A 104 10.09 11.52 -5.20
N GLY A 105 9.20 12.16 -4.44
CA GLY A 105 7.76 11.86 -4.42
C GLY A 105 6.94 12.97 -5.07
N SER A 106 5.78 12.62 -5.64
CA SER A 106 4.82 13.61 -6.16
C SER A 106 3.39 13.14 -5.94
N ILE A 107 2.45 14.08 -5.92
CA ILE A 107 1.01 13.78 -5.83
C ILE A 107 0.58 12.88 -7.00
N ALA A 108 1.05 13.17 -8.22
CA ALA A 108 0.75 12.37 -9.40
C ALA A 108 1.25 10.92 -9.28
N GLY A 109 2.49 10.73 -8.81
CA GLY A 109 3.04 9.39 -8.55
C GLY A 109 2.24 8.64 -7.49
N PHE A 110 1.89 9.31 -6.39
CA PHE A 110 1.11 8.70 -5.31
C PHE A 110 -0.29 8.27 -5.76
N LEU A 111 -1.00 9.11 -6.53
CA LEU A 111 -2.30 8.75 -7.10
C LEU A 111 -2.17 7.61 -8.13
N GLY A 112 -1.07 7.57 -8.89
CA GLY A 112 -0.75 6.46 -9.79
C GLY A 112 -0.59 5.14 -9.03
N GLU A 113 0.16 5.13 -7.93
CA GLU A 113 0.32 3.95 -7.06
C GLU A 113 -1.01 3.47 -6.46
N ILE A 114 -1.89 4.41 -6.05
CA ILE A 114 -3.24 4.06 -5.57
C ILE A 114 -4.05 3.37 -6.67
N LEU A 115 -4.03 3.89 -7.90
CA LEU A 115 -4.74 3.27 -9.02
C LEU A 115 -4.16 1.90 -9.37
N GLY A 116 -2.83 1.79 -9.47
CA GLY A 116 -2.13 0.54 -9.77
C GLY A 116 -2.45 -0.55 -8.74
N THR A 117 -2.31 -0.21 -7.46
CA THR A 117 -2.63 -1.13 -6.35
C THR A 117 -4.12 -1.44 -6.28
N GLY A 118 -5.00 -0.46 -6.54
CA GLY A 118 -6.44 -0.64 -6.54
C GLY A 118 -6.95 -1.58 -7.63
N PHE A 119 -6.35 -1.54 -8.83
CA PHE A 119 -6.66 -2.50 -9.89
C PHE A 119 -6.08 -3.89 -9.61
N ASN A 120 -4.96 -3.97 -8.88
CA ASN A 120 -4.30 -5.21 -8.46
C ASN A 120 -4.11 -6.22 -9.62
N VAL A 121 -3.70 -5.71 -10.79
CA VAL A 121 -3.50 -6.51 -12.00
C VAL A 121 -2.08 -7.05 -12.06
N VAL A 122 -1.92 -8.28 -12.55
CA VAL A 122 -0.61 -8.91 -12.76
C VAL A 122 -0.32 -8.96 -14.25
N GLY A 123 0.61 -8.13 -14.73
CA GLY A 123 0.95 -7.98 -16.16
C GLY A 123 2.06 -8.91 -16.66
N PHE A 124 1.98 -10.23 -16.42
CA PHE A 124 3.04 -11.17 -16.81
C PHE A 124 3.00 -11.55 -18.30
N ASN A 125 1.87 -11.33 -18.98
CA ASN A 125 1.74 -11.40 -20.43
C ASN A 125 0.66 -10.42 -20.92
N TRP A 126 0.61 -10.16 -22.23
CA TRP A 126 -0.34 -9.18 -22.78
C TRP A 126 -1.80 -9.53 -22.44
N MET A 127 -2.20 -10.81 -22.51
CA MET A 127 -3.57 -11.23 -22.18
C MET A 127 -3.97 -10.99 -20.72
N SER A 128 -3.01 -10.98 -19.79
CA SER A 128 -3.26 -10.79 -18.36
C SER A 128 -3.56 -9.33 -18.00
N SER A 129 -3.05 -8.37 -18.78
CA SER A 129 -3.40 -6.94 -18.67
C SER A 129 -2.92 -6.17 -19.91
N PRO A 130 -3.71 -6.14 -21.00
CA PRO A 130 -3.32 -5.47 -22.24
C PRO A 130 -2.98 -3.99 -22.05
N ALA A 131 -3.83 -3.30 -21.28
CA ALA A 131 -3.68 -1.88 -20.99
C ALA A 131 -2.39 -1.58 -20.23
N ALA A 132 -1.95 -2.45 -19.31
CA ALA A 132 -0.69 -2.25 -18.59
C ALA A 132 0.50 -2.34 -19.55
N THR A 133 0.54 -3.35 -20.42
CA THR A 133 1.64 -3.54 -21.39
C THR A 133 1.71 -2.42 -22.43
N GLU A 134 0.57 -2.01 -22.98
CA GLU A 134 0.55 -0.95 -24.00
C GLU A 134 0.86 0.41 -23.39
N LEU A 135 0.29 0.73 -22.22
CA LEU A 135 0.53 2.00 -21.55
C LEU A 135 1.99 2.17 -21.14
N GLU A 136 2.63 1.11 -20.62
CA GLU A 136 4.06 1.12 -20.32
C GLU A 136 4.90 1.44 -21.57
N SER A 137 4.59 0.78 -22.70
CA SER A 137 5.29 1.01 -23.97
C SER A 137 5.17 2.46 -24.43
N PHE A 138 3.96 3.03 -24.39
CA PHE A 138 3.74 4.44 -24.74
C PHE A 138 4.50 5.41 -23.85
N PHE A 139 4.50 5.20 -22.53
CA PHE A 139 5.24 6.06 -21.61
C PHE A 139 6.75 5.95 -21.79
N MET A 140 7.27 4.76 -22.07
CA MET A 140 8.69 4.55 -22.34
C MET A 140 9.12 5.21 -23.64
N ASP A 141 8.27 5.20 -24.67
CA ASP A 141 8.52 5.93 -25.90
C ASP A 141 8.54 7.45 -25.67
N TRP A 142 7.58 8.00 -24.90
CA TRP A 142 7.60 9.43 -24.52
C TRP A 142 8.83 9.80 -23.70
N LEU A 143 9.22 8.95 -22.76
CA LEU A 143 10.45 9.14 -21.99
C LEU A 143 11.68 9.14 -22.90
N GLY A 144 11.70 8.23 -23.88
CA GLY A 144 12.71 8.15 -24.92
C GLY A 144 12.78 9.38 -25.83
N GLU A 145 11.69 10.12 -26.02
CA GLU A 145 11.68 11.39 -26.74
C GLU A 145 12.30 12.54 -25.94
N ILE A 146 12.14 12.52 -24.61
CA ILE A 146 12.70 13.53 -23.71
C ILE A 146 14.23 13.36 -23.60
N PHE A 147 14.73 12.14 -23.66
CA PHE A 147 16.17 11.88 -23.63
C PHE A 147 16.80 11.89 -25.03
N PRO A 148 17.90 12.64 -25.26
CA PRO A 148 18.53 12.69 -26.58
C PRO A 148 19.09 11.31 -27.00
N ARG A 149 18.36 10.65 -27.91
CA ARG A 149 18.73 9.50 -28.77
C ARG A 149 19.56 8.39 -28.12
N ALA A 150 18.88 7.47 -27.43
CA ALA A 150 19.34 6.08 -27.28
C ALA A 150 18.22 5.05 -27.01
N PHE A 151 17.01 5.49 -26.64
CA PHE A 151 15.91 4.59 -26.28
C PHE A 151 14.68 4.86 -27.17
N ARG A 152 14.58 4.16 -28.31
CA ARG A 152 13.29 3.95 -28.96
C ARG A 152 13.05 2.45 -28.98
N THR A 153 12.14 1.98 -28.13
CA THR A 153 11.68 0.60 -28.13
C THR A 153 10.79 0.40 -29.35
N GLY A 154 11.38 -0.08 -30.44
CA GLY A 154 10.64 -0.33 -31.68
C GLY A 154 9.64 -1.49 -31.54
N PHE A 155 8.44 -1.21 -31.04
CA PHE A 155 7.23 -2.01 -31.34
C PHE A 155 6.49 -1.38 -32.53
N ALA A 156 7.20 -1.17 -33.64
CA ALA A 156 6.53 -1.00 -34.92
C ALA A 156 6.10 -2.39 -35.39
N GLY A 157 4.82 -2.71 -35.21
CA GLY A 157 4.22 -3.95 -35.71
C GLY A 157 4.55 -4.14 -37.19
N HIS A 158 5.15 -5.27 -37.52
CA HIS A 158 5.25 -5.76 -38.89
C HIS A 158 3.83 -6.09 -39.37
N HIS A 159 3.22 -5.17 -40.12
CA HIS A 159 2.21 -5.52 -41.09
C HIS A 159 2.90 -5.69 -42.45
N LEU A 160 3.16 -6.95 -42.80
CA LEU A 160 3.25 -7.43 -44.18
C LEU A 160 2.22 -8.55 -44.32
#